data_AF-A0A167FJL1-F1
#
_entry.id   AF-A0A167FJL1-F1
#
_cell.length_a   1.000
_cell.length_b   1.000
_cell.length_c   1.000
_cell.angle_alpha   90.00
_cell.angle_beta   90.00
_cell.angle_gamma   90.00
#
_symmetry.space_group_name_H-M   'P 1'
#
loop_
_entity.id
_entity.type
_entity.pdbx_description
1 polymer ?
#
loop_
_entity_poly.entity_id
_entity_poly.type
_entity_poly.pdbx_seq_one_letter_code
_entity_poly.pdbx_strand_id
1 'polypeptide(L)'
;MPETPKQNIKPYTKFTPTRQAQAVAYHDAGMDSVQIAEKLDCHSSTVRRNVEKYKDAKSFYWTSPQLGHPPAIHSDWYPIMEEYFDTGKARDGEDLRRQLFPDVLPSTIWKTLRDIGLYGRICREKPCIRAHNTRHKTVRDSGPR
;
A
#
# COMPACT_ATOMS: atom_id res chain seq x y z
N MET A 1 -28.72 -39.54 16.08
CA MET A 1 -27.61 -38.74 15.53
C MET A 1 -26.67 -38.44 16.68
N PRO A 2 -25.42 -38.96 16.70
CA PRO A 2 -24.48 -38.60 17.75
C PRO A 2 -24.13 -37.12 17.61
N GLU A 3 -24.29 -36.35 18.69
CA GLU A 3 -23.92 -34.94 18.74
C GLU A 3 -22.41 -34.82 18.58
N THR A 4 -21.96 -34.16 17.52
CA THR A 4 -20.55 -33.80 17.36
C THR A 4 -20.11 -32.97 18.57
N PRO A 5 -19.05 -33.37 19.30
CA PRO A 5 -18.57 -32.59 20.43
C PRO A 5 -18.21 -31.19 19.95
N LYS A 6 -18.86 -30.18 20.56
CA LYS A 6 -18.58 -28.77 20.30
C LYS A 6 -17.08 -28.55 20.57
N GLN A 7 -16.33 -28.21 19.53
CA GLN A 7 -14.92 -27.90 19.66
C GLN A 7 -14.77 -26.78 20.70
N ASN A 8 -13.98 -27.02 21.74
CA ASN A 8 -13.63 -26.00 22.72
C ASN A 8 -12.71 -24.99 22.04
N ILE A 9 -13.31 -24.00 21.37
CA ILE A 9 -12.57 -22.98 20.62
C ILE A 9 -11.97 -22.01 21.64
N LYS A 10 -10.70 -22.21 21.97
CA LYS A 10 -9.93 -21.23 22.75
C LYS A 10 -9.94 -19.88 22.01
N PRO A 11 -10.12 -18.75 22.71
CA PRO A 11 -10.12 -17.44 22.08
C PRO A 11 -8.79 -17.17 21.38
N TYR A 12 -8.84 -16.62 20.16
CA TYR A 12 -7.64 -16.25 19.43
C TYR A 12 -6.91 -15.14 20.20
N THR A 13 -5.77 -15.48 20.80
CA THR A 13 -4.90 -14.52 21.47
C THR A 13 -3.70 -14.22 20.59
N LYS A 14 -3.43 -12.93 20.34
CA LYS A 14 -2.26 -12.50 19.56
C LYS A 14 -0.98 -13.00 20.24
N PHE A 15 -0.17 -13.72 19.48
CA PHE A 15 1.09 -14.26 19.97
C PHE A 15 2.16 -13.16 19.90
N THR A 16 2.45 -12.54 21.05
CA THR A 16 3.41 -11.44 21.16
C THR A 16 4.86 -11.96 21.10
N PRO A 17 5.85 -11.11 20.76
CA PRO A 17 7.26 -11.50 20.79
C PRO A 17 7.69 -12.10 22.14
N THR A 18 7.17 -11.57 23.25
CA THR A 18 7.44 -12.09 24.60
C THR A 18 6.90 -13.52 24.78
N ARG A 19 5.67 -13.79 24.31
CA ARG A 19 5.10 -15.15 24.34
C ARG A 19 5.87 -16.10 23.43
N GLN A 20 6.40 -15.61 22.31
CA GLN A 20 7.27 -16.38 21.43
C GLN A 20 8.61 -16.73 22.09
N ALA A 21 9.23 -15.78 22.77
CA ALA A 21 10.44 -16.03 23.55
C ALA A 21 10.19 -17.06 24.66
N GLN A 22 9.06 -16.97 25.37
CA GLN A 22 8.67 -17.97 26.38
C GLN A 22 8.46 -19.36 25.77
N ALA A 23 7.77 -19.46 24.64
CA ALA A 23 7.54 -20.74 23.97
C ALA A 23 8.86 -21.39 23.50
N VAL A 24 9.77 -20.59 22.95
CA VAL A 24 11.10 -21.06 22.55
C VAL A 24 11.91 -21.51 23.76
N ALA A 25 11.92 -20.73 24.85
CA ALA A 25 12.61 -21.12 26.08
C ALA A 25 12.07 -22.43 26.68
N TYR A 26 10.74 -22.65 26.66
CA TYR A 26 10.16 -23.91 27.12
C TYR A 26 10.46 -25.09 26.19
N HIS A 27 10.47 -24.85 24.88
CA HIS A 27 10.86 -25.86 23.90
C HIS A 27 12.33 -26.25 24.07
N ASP A 28 13.22 -25.29 24.31
CA ASP A 28 14.65 -25.54 24.56
C ASP A 28 14.88 -26.26 25.89
N ALA A 29 13.99 -26.07 26.86
CA ALA A 29 13.92 -26.85 28.10
C ALA A 29 13.33 -28.27 27.91
N GLY A 30 12.99 -28.67 26.68
CA GLY A 30 12.50 -30.01 26.35
C GLY A 30 11.00 -30.24 26.54
N MET A 31 10.19 -29.18 26.73
CA MET A 31 8.74 -29.32 26.85
C MET A 31 8.09 -29.56 25.48
N ASP A 32 7.06 -30.40 25.45
CA ASP A 32 6.27 -30.63 24.24
C ASP A 32 5.32 -29.45 23.93
N SER A 33 4.98 -29.27 22.66
CA SER A 33 4.11 -28.20 22.17
C SER A 33 2.72 -28.20 22.85
N VAL A 34 2.20 -29.35 23.28
CA VAL A 34 0.93 -29.44 24.02
C VAL A 34 1.07 -28.82 25.41
N GLN A 35 2.12 -29.16 26.14
CA GLN A 35 2.40 -28.63 27.49
C GLN A 35 2.67 -27.13 27.47
N ILE A 36 3.40 -26.66 26.45
CA ILE A 36 3.67 -25.23 26.25
C ILE A 36 2.36 -24.49 25.97
N ALA A 37 1.47 -25.08 25.17
CA ALA A 37 0.18 -24.47 24.82
C ALA A 37 -0.77 -24.39 26.01
N GLU A 38 -0.74 -25.37 26.92
CA GLU A 38 -1.43 -25.31 28.21
C GLU A 38 -0.89 -24.16 29.07
N LYS A 39 0.44 -24.04 29.21
CA LYS A 39 1.08 -22.97 30.00
C LYS A 39 0.82 -21.58 29.46
N LEU A 40 0.86 -21.40 28.14
CA LEU A 40 0.68 -20.10 27.49
C LEU A 40 -0.79 -19.79 27.15
N ASP A 41 -1.69 -20.69 27.54
CA ASP A 41 -3.10 -20.67 27.18
C ASP A 41 -3.34 -20.31 25.71
N CYS A 42 -2.81 -21.14 24.82
CA CYS A 42 -3.03 -21.03 23.38
C CYS A 42 -3.27 -22.40 22.75
N HIS A 43 -3.41 -22.43 21.43
CA HIS A 43 -3.52 -23.68 20.68
C HIS A 43 -2.12 -24.25 20.39
N SER A 44 -1.95 -25.57 20.43
CA SER A 44 -0.66 -26.26 20.22
C SER A 44 -0.07 -25.98 18.83
N SER A 45 -0.92 -25.87 17.80
CA SER A 45 -0.48 -25.47 16.45
C SER A 45 0.13 -24.06 16.41
N THR A 46 -0.33 -23.14 17.26
CA THR A 46 0.23 -21.79 17.37
C THR A 46 1.65 -21.85 17.94
N VAL A 47 1.88 -22.67 18.98
CA VAL A 47 3.22 -22.88 19.54
C VAL A 47 4.16 -23.43 18.48
N ARG A 48 3.77 -24.53 17.82
CA ARG A 48 4.58 -25.18 16.79
C ARG A 48 4.99 -24.21 15.68
N ARG A 49 4.03 -23.50 15.08
CA ARG A 49 4.29 -22.52 14.00
C ARG A 49 5.24 -21.41 14.44
N ASN A 50 5.13 -20.92 15.68
CA ASN A 50 5.96 -19.83 16.18
C ASN A 50 7.38 -20.28 16.54
N VAL A 51 7.54 -21.50 17.04
CA VAL A 51 8.86 -22.11 17.29
C VAL A 51 9.56 -22.39 15.95
N GLU A 52 8.87 -22.96 14.96
CA GLU A 52 9.39 -23.16 13.61
C GLU A 52 9.81 -21.83 12.97
N LYS A 53 8.93 -20.81 13.01
CA LYS A 53 9.24 -19.46 12.52
C LYS A 53 10.48 -18.85 13.19
N TYR A 54 10.70 -19.09 14.48
CA TYR A 54 11.91 -18.65 15.17
C TYR A 54 13.15 -19.42 14.71
N LYS A 55 13.06 -20.73 14.48
CA LYS A 55 14.18 -21.53 13.96
C LYS A 55 14.66 -21.00 12.60
N ASP A 56 13.72 -20.58 11.75
CA ASP A 56 14.03 -20.03 10.42
C ASP A 56 14.60 -18.61 10.49
N ALA A 57 13.92 -17.70 11.18
CA ALA A 57 14.27 -16.27 11.18
C ALA A 57 15.28 -15.85 12.26
N LYS A 58 15.49 -16.69 13.29
CA LYS A 58 16.25 -16.41 14.52
C LYS A 58 15.90 -15.07 15.18
N SER A 59 14.66 -14.62 15.03
CA SER A 59 14.17 -13.34 15.53
C SER A 59 12.72 -13.42 15.97
N PHE A 60 12.44 -12.94 17.18
CA PHE A 60 11.08 -12.85 17.76
C PHE A 60 10.24 -11.72 17.17
N TYR A 61 10.89 -10.76 16.49
CA TYR A 61 10.23 -9.60 15.88
C TYR A 61 10.04 -9.77 14.39
N TRP A 62 10.55 -10.86 13.81
CA TRP A 62 10.44 -11.09 12.39
C TRP A 62 8.98 -11.26 11.98
N THR A 63 8.56 -10.43 11.04
CA THR A 63 7.26 -10.56 10.37
C THR A 63 7.55 -10.68 8.89
N SER A 64 7.03 -11.73 8.25
CA SER A 64 7.17 -11.86 6.81
C SER A 64 6.59 -10.62 6.15
N PRO A 65 7.35 -9.93 5.29
CA PRO A 65 6.82 -8.77 4.59
C PRO A 65 5.57 -9.19 3.84
N GLN A 66 4.45 -8.55 4.14
CA GLN A 66 3.25 -8.76 3.36
C GLN A 66 3.48 -8.07 2.03
N LEU A 67 3.60 -8.86 0.95
CA LEU A 67 3.59 -8.32 -0.39
C LEU A 67 2.25 -7.61 -0.56
N GLY A 68 2.30 -6.30 -0.79
CA GLY A 68 1.12 -5.51 -1.10
C GLY A 68 0.47 -6.00 -2.39
N HIS A 69 -0.73 -5.52 -2.67
CA HIS A 69 -1.34 -5.74 -3.98
C HIS A 69 -0.44 -5.14 -5.06
N PRO A 70 -0.22 -5.83 -6.20
CA PRO A 70 0.54 -5.26 -7.31
C PRO A 70 -0.01 -3.89 -7.70
N PRO A 71 0.86 -2.91 -8.01
CA PRO A 71 0.39 -1.60 -8.44
C PRO A 71 -0.35 -1.74 -9.77
N ALA A 72 -1.41 -0.95 -9.95
CA ALA A 72 -2.18 -0.94 -11.20
C ALA A 72 -1.35 -0.47 -12.42
N ILE A 73 -0.25 0.26 -12.16
CA ILE A 73 0.69 0.71 -13.18
C ILE A 73 2.09 0.31 -12.73
N HIS A 74 2.74 -0.53 -13.54
CA HIS A 74 4.11 -0.96 -13.30
C HIS A 74 5.12 0.12 -13.73
N SER A 75 6.31 0.14 -13.12
CA SER A 75 7.37 1.10 -13.44
C SER A 75 7.85 1.06 -14.88
N ASP A 76 7.71 -0.09 -15.53
CA ASP A 76 8.11 -0.29 -16.93
C ASP A 76 7.30 0.57 -17.90
N TRP A 77 6.14 1.06 -17.47
CA TRP A 77 5.31 1.96 -18.26
C TRP A 77 5.75 3.42 -18.20
N TYR A 78 6.60 3.81 -17.24
CA TYR A 78 6.96 5.22 -17.05
C TYR A 78 7.67 5.84 -18.26
N PRO A 79 8.64 5.16 -18.92
CA PRO A 79 9.25 5.69 -20.14
C PRO A 79 8.22 5.89 -21.27
N ILE A 80 7.23 4.99 -21.38
CA ILE A 80 6.17 5.09 -22.38
C ILE A 80 5.28 6.29 -22.08
N MET A 81 4.92 6.51 -20.80
CA MET A 81 4.15 7.70 -20.41
C MET A 81 4.89 9.00 -20.75
N GLU A 82 6.19 9.06 -20.49
CA GLU A 82 7.02 10.21 -20.83
C GLU A 82 7.05 10.45 -22.34
N GLU A 83 7.26 9.41 -23.14
CA GLU A 83 7.21 9.50 -24.60
C GLU A 83 5.86 10.05 -25.10
N TYR A 84 4.74 9.65 -24.48
CA TYR A 84 3.41 10.14 -24.85
C TYR A 84 3.25 11.65 -24.61
N PHE A 85 3.86 12.18 -23.55
CA PHE A 85 3.89 13.62 -23.31
C PHE A 85 4.89 14.33 -24.24
N ASP A 86 6.08 13.77 -24.47
CA ASP A 86 7.12 14.36 -25.32
C ASP A 86 6.67 14.46 -26.79
N THR A 87 5.99 13.43 -27.28
CA THR A 87 5.44 13.39 -28.65
C THR A 87 4.12 14.15 -28.79
N GLY A 88 3.56 14.64 -27.68
CA GLY A 88 2.26 15.32 -27.66
C GLY A 88 1.06 14.42 -27.93
N LYS A 89 1.23 13.08 -27.91
CA LYS A 89 0.13 12.10 -28.01
C LYS A 89 -0.86 12.26 -26.85
N ALA A 90 -0.39 12.58 -25.66
CA ALA A 90 -1.19 12.92 -24.49
C ALA A 90 -0.96 14.38 -24.07
N ARG A 91 -2.03 15.15 -23.87
CA ARG A 91 -1.94 16.54 -23.39
C ARG A 91 -1.99 16.64 -21.87
N ASP A 92 -2.74 15.74 -21.24
CA ASP A 92 -2.89 15.66 -19.79
C ASP A 92 -3.00 14.21 -19.32
N GLY A 93 -3.14 14.02 -18.00
CA GLY A 93 -3.27 12.70 -17.41
C GLY A 93 -4.57 11.97 -17.76
N GLU A 94 -5.63 12.68 -18.15
CA GLU A 94 -6.90 12.06 -18.55
C GLU A 94 -6.80 11.52 -20.00
N ASP A 95 -6.15 12.26 -20.91
CA ASP A 95 -5.82 11.77 -22.25
C ASP A 95 -4.91 10.54 -22.17
N LEU A 96 -3.88 10.60 -21.30
CA LEU A 96 -2.99 9.46 -21.06
C LEU A 96 -3.76 8.23 -20.56
N ARG A 97 -4.69 8.43 -19.60
CA ARG A 97 -5.55 7.35 -19.08
C ARG A 97 -6.38 6.74 -20.20
N ARG A 98 -7.06 7.55 -21.00
CA ARG A 98 -7.91 7.07 -22.10
C ARG A 98 -7.13 6.28 -23.15
N GLN A 99 -5.88 6.64 -23.41
CA GLN A 99 -5.07 6.01 -24.44
C GLN A 99 -4.30 4.77 -23.97
N LEU A 100 -3.72 4.80 -22.77
CA LEU A 100 -2.83 3.73 -22.28
C LEU A 100 -3.44 2.90 -21.14
N PHE A 101 -4.32 3.47 -20.33
CA PHE A 101 -4.81 2.85 -19.09
C PHE A 101 -6.32 3.05 -18.90
N PRO A 102 -7.17 2.59 -19.85
CA PRO A 102 -8.61 2.92 -19.85
C PRO A 102 -9.33 2.40 -18.60
N ASP A 103 -8.87 1.27 -18.06
CA ASP A 103 -9.45 0.60 -16.89
C ASP A 103 -8.89 1.10 -15.55
N VAL A 104 -7.87 1.95 -15.58
CA VAL A 104 -7.26 2.50 -14.37
C VAL A 104 -8.02 3.74 -13.92
N LEU A 105 -8.26 3.85 -12.61
CA LEU A 105 -8.93 5.01 -12.02
C LEU A 105 -8.11 6.29 -12.26
N PRO A 106 -8.77 7.43 -12.57
CA PRO A 106 -8.08 8.71 -12.78
C PRO A 106 -7.17 9.13 -11.62
N SER A 107 -7.61 8.87 -10.38
CA SER A 107 -6.82 9.17 -9.17
C SER A 107 -5.49 8.41 -9.12
N THR A 108 -5.46 7.16 -9.59
CA THR A 108 -4.25 6.34 -9.67
C THR A 108 -3.28 6.89 -10.71
N ILE A 109 -3.79 7.35 -11.86
CA ILE A 109 -2.97 7.98 -12.90
C ILE A 109 -2.34 9.26 -12.38
N TRP A 110 -3.12 10.13 -11.75
CA TRP A 110 -2.60 11.40 -11.22
C TRP A 110 -1.60 11.19 -10.10
N LYS A 111 -1.83 10.21 -9.22
CA LYS A 111 -0.86 9.82 -8.21
C LYS A 111 0.44 9.33 -8.86
N THR A 112 0.34 8.44 -9.83
CA THR A 112 1.51 7.90 -10.55
C THR A 112 2.29 9.02 -11.24
N LEU A 113 1.60 9.90 -11.99
CA LEU A 113 2.21 11.05 -12.66
C LEU A 113 2.88 12.02 -11.68
N ARG A 114 2.32 12.17 -10.47
CA ARG A 114 2.93 12.96 -9.40
C ARG A 114 4.19 12.29 -8.87
N ASP A 115 4.13 10.99 -8.61
CA ASP A 115 5.23 10.20 -8.06
C ASP A 115 6.43 10.19 -9.03
N ILE A 116 6.20 10.20 -10.34
CA ILE A 116 7.24 10.27 -11.38
C ILE A 116 7.58 11.69 -11.85
N GLY A 117 6.96 12.73 -11.28
CA GLY A 117 7.26 14.13 -11.60
C GLY A 117 6.67 14.67 -12.92
N LEU A 118 5.81 13.92 -13.60
CA LEU A 118 5.14 14.35 -14.85
C LEU A 118 3.86 15.17 -14.61
N TYR A 119 3.37 15.27 -13.37
CA TYR A 119 2.14 16.00 -13.02
C TYR A 119 2.13 17.47 -13.45
N GLY A 120 3.30 18.11 -13.52
CA GLY A 120 3.46 19.51 -13.90
C GLY A 120 3.51 19.78 -15.42
N ARG A 121 3.60 18.74 -16.27
CA ARG A 121 3.65 18.91 -17.74
C ARG A 121 2.30 19.30 -18.37
N ILE A 122 1.27 19.52 -17.57
CA ILE A 122 -0.01 20.09 -17.99
C ILE A 122 0.21 21.55 -18.38
N CYS A 123 0.72 21.78 -19.58
CA CYS A 123 0.74 23.09 -20.20
C CYS A 123 -0.72 23.46 -20.51
N ARG A 124 -1.36 24.24 -19.63
CA ARG A 124 -2.51 25.02 -20.06
C ARG A 124 -2.06 25.84 -21.26
N GLU A 125 -2.73 25.70 -22.39
CA GLU A 125 -2.58 26.62 -23.50
C GLU A 125 -2.70 28.04 -22.91
N LYS A 126 -1.67 28.87 -23.12
CA LYS A 126 -1.67 30.24 -22.57
C LYS A 126 -3.02 30.85 -22.95
N PRO A 127 -3.82 31.34 -22.00
CA PRO A 127 -5.12 31.91 -22.34
C PRO A 127 -4.88 32.98 -23.39
N CYS A 128 -5.54 32.83 -24.54
CA CYS A 128 -5.38 33.76 -25.64
C CYS A 128 -5.92 35.12 -25.17
N ILE A 129 -5.02 36.04 -24.82
CA ILE A 129 -5.38 37.42 -24.44
C ILE A 129 -5.72 38.16 -25.73
N ARG A 130 -6.92 37.95 -26.24
CA ARG A 130 -7.50 38.80 -27.30
C ARG A 130 -8.00 40.10 -26.67
N ALA A 131 -8.05 41.19 -27.44
CA ALA A 131 -8.42 42.52 -26.96
C ALA A 131 -9.80 42.63 -26.25
N HIS A 132 -10.66 41.61 -26.36
CA HIS A 132 -11.94 41.53 -25.65
C HIS A 132 -11.85 40.84 -24.26
N ASN A 133 -10.75 40.12 -23.97
CA ASN A 133 -10.52 39.38 -22.71
C ASN A 133 -9.68 40.18 -21.68
N THR A 134 -9.36 41.45 -21.94
CA THR A 134 -8.55 42.33 -21.08
C THR A 134 -9.33 42.98 -19.92
N ARG A 135 -10.60 42.61 -19.68
CA ARG A 135 -11.51 43.30 -18.75
C ARG A 135 -11.16 43.24 -17.25
N HIS A 136 -10.02 42.68 -16.84
CA HIS A 136 -9.63 42.56 -15.42
C HIS A 136 -8.50 43.49 -14.94
N LYS A 137 -8.03 44.46 -15.75
CA LYS A 137 -6.98 45.40 -15.31
C LYS A 137 -7.45 46.73 -14.70
N THR A 138 -8.75 47.01 -14.60
CA THR A 138 -9.25 48.37 -14.29
C THR A 138 -9.86 48.56 -12.89
N VAL A 139 -9.25 48.03 -11.81
CA VAL A 139 -9.79 48.26 -10.44
C VAL A 139 -8.74 48.73 -9.41
N ARG A 140 -7.57 49.27 -9.79
CA ARG A 140 -6.58 49.70 -8.76
C ARG A 140 -5.90 51.06 -8.91
N ASP A 141 -6.27 51.93 -9.86
CA ASP A 141 -5.59 53.24 -10.03
C ASP A 141 -6.49 54.48 -9.89
N SER A 142 -7.68 54.37 -9.29
CA SER A 142 -8.55 55.54 -9.01
C SER A 142 -8.83 55.70 -7.52
N GLY A 143 -7.82 56.13 -6.76
CA GLY A 143 -7.99 56.72 -5.42
C GLY A 143 -7.52 58.18 -5.46
N PRO A 144 -8.30 59.15 -4.94
CA PRO A 144 -7.97 60.57 -5.06
C PRO A 144 -6.72 60.92 -4.23
N ARG A 145 -5.93 61.86 -4.77
CA ARG A 145 -4.81 62.50 -4.08
C ARG A 145 -5.29 63.40 -2.96
#